data_AF-A0A2A5AMQ1-F1
#
_entry.id   AF-A0A2A5AMQ1-F1
#
_cell.length_a   1.000
_cell.length_b   1.000
_cell.length_c   1.000
_cell.angle_alpha   90.00
_cell.angle_beta   90.00
_cell.angle_gamma   90.00
#
_symmetry.space_group_name_H-M   'P 1'
#
loop_
_entity.id
_entity.type
_entity.pdbx_description
1 polymer ?
#
loop_
_entity_poly.entity_id
_entity_poly.type
_entity_poly.pdbx_seq_one_letter_code
_entity_poly.pdbx_strand_id
1 'polypeptide(L)' 'MPAPKRKTCKWKRDQRRSHIKMTASDLIVCEEAGGIKVPRKLLRAYKEGLIK' A
#
# COMPACT_ATOMS: atom_id res chain seq x y z
N MET A 1 31.34 4.31 -12.95
CA MET A 1 29.88 4.47 -12.78
C MET A 1 29.44 5.79 -13.38
N PRO A 2 28.31 5.85 -14.11
CA PRO A 2 27.77 7.13 -14.56
C PRO A 2 27.36 7.98 -13.34
N ALA A 3 27.82 9.24 -13.33
CA ALA A 3 27.55 10.19 -12.25
C ALA A 3 26.74 11.39 -12.77
N PRO A 4 25.79 11.92 -11.97
CA PRO A 4 25.02 13.08 -12.39
C PRO A 4 25.91 14.31 -12.51
N LYS A 5 25.95 14.91 -13.70
CA LYS A 5 26.75 16.12 -13.97
C LYS A 5 26.21 17.37 -13.28
N ARG A 6 24.89 17.44 -13.03
CA ARG A 6 24.22 18.62 -12.44
C ARG A 6 23.26 18.23 -11.33
N LYS A 7 23.09 19.14 -10.36
CA LYS A 7 22.08 19.04 -9.31
C LYS A 7 20.67 19.04 -9.90
N THR A 8 19.79 18.18 -9.37
CA THR A 8 18.38 18.17 -9.75
C THR A 8 17.62 19.32 -9.10
N CYS A 9 16.92 20.12 -9.91
CA CYS A 9 16.12 21.23 -9.41
C CYS A 9 14.93 20.74 -8.57
N LYS A 10 14.38 21.64 -7.75
CA LYS A 10 13.27 21.32 -6.82
C LYS A 10 12.09 20.70 -7.56
N TRP A 11 11.63 21.36 -8.62
CA TRP A 11 10.47 20.91 -9.40
C TRP A 11 10.65 19.50 -9.98
N LYS A 12 11.79 19.20 -10.64
CA LYS A 12 12.06 17.85 -11.20
C LYS A 12 12.11 16.77 -10.12
N ARG A 13 12.69 17.08 -8.96
CA ARG A 13 12.77 16.13 -7.84
C ARG A 13 11.38 15.86 -7.25
N ASP A 14 10.60 16.91 -7.04
CA ASP A 14 9.31 16.83 -6.38
C ASP A 14 8.28 16.16 -7.31
N GLN A 15 8.31 16.42 -8.62
CA GLN A 15 7.56 15.65 -9.61
C GLN A 15 7.91 14.16 -9.60
N ARG A 16 9.20 13.79 -9.56
CA ARG A 16 9.57 12.37 -9.48
C ARG A 16 9.07 11.73 -8.18
N ARG A 17 9.12 12.46 -7.07
CA ARG A 17 8.71 11.96 -5.75
C ARG A 17 7.20 11.84 -5.58
N SER A 18 6.38 12.56 -6.35
CA SER A 18 4.91 12.48 -6.26
C SER A 18 4.36 11.10 -6.61
N HIS A 19 5.11 10.30 -7.37
CA HIS A 19 4.75 8.91 -7.71
C HIS A 19 5.12 7.91 -6.61
N ILE A 20 5.99 8.30 -5.66
CA ILE A 20 6.37 7.47 -4.51
C ILE A 20 5.31 7.66 -3.42
N LYS A 21 4.11 7.16 -3.70
CA LYS A 21 2.96 7.20 -2.78
C LYS A 21 2.54 5.79 -2.39
N MET A 22 2.10 5.63 -1.16
CA MET A 22 1.53 4.36 -0.70
C MET A 22 0.11 4.21 -1.24
N THR A 23 -0.21 3.06 -1.80
CA THR A 23 -1.56 2.68 -2.18
C THR A 23 -2.17 1.82 -1.07
N ALA A 24 -3.32 2.23 -0.54
CA ALA A 24 -4.05 1.42 0.42
C ALA A 24 -4.55 0.12 -0.23
N SER A 25 -4.62 -0.96 0.54
CA SER A 25 -5.19 -2.22 0.07
C SER A 25 -6.71 -2.17 0.10
N ASP A 26 -7.36 -2.77 -0.90
CA ASP A 26 -8.82 -2.90 -0.93
C ASP A 26 -9.29 -3.84 0.18
N LEU A 27 -10.15 -3.29 1.06
CA LEU A 27 -10.71 -4.01 2.18
C LEU A 27 -12.09 -4.56 1.82
N ILE A 28 -12.32 -5.84 2.11
CA ILE A 28 -13.59 -6.52 1.93
C ILE A 28 -14.20 -6.78 3.30
N VAL A 29 -15.53 -6.69 3.37
CA VAL A 29 -16.29 -7.01 4.57
C VAL A 29 -16.32 -8.53 4.77
N CYS A 30 -15.90 -9.00 5.94
CA CYS A 30 -16.09 -10.38 6.37
C CYS A 30 -17.42 -10.49 7.11
N GLU A 31 -18.45 -10.97 6.44
CA GLU A 31 -19.81 -11.09 6.99
C GLU A 31 -19.89 -12.03 8.20
N GLU A 32 -19.13 -13.14 8.17
CA GLU A 32 -19.09 -14.15 9.22
C GLU A 32 -18.47 -13.65 10.54
N ALA A 33 -17.71 -12.55 10.50
CA ALA A 33 -16.97 -12.03 11.64
C ALA A 33 -17.49 -10.66 12.11
N GLY A 34 -18.79 -10.42 11.95
CA GLY A 34 -19.44 -9.19 12.43
C GLY A 34 -19.12 -7.95 11.59
N GLY A 35 -18.77 -8.11 10.31
CA GLY A 35 -18.62 -6.99 9.38
C GLY A 35 -17.24 -6.32 9.40
N ILE A 36 -16.21 -7.00 9.92
CA ILE A 36 -14.84 -6.48 9.96
C ILE A 36 -14.25 -6.40 8.55
N LYS A 37 -13.57 -5.29 8.26
CA LYS A 37 -12.97 -5.00 6.97
C LYS A 37 -11.53 -5.52 6.92
N VAL A 38 -11.28 -6.52 6.09
CA VAL A 38 -9.96 -7.15 5.93
C VAL A 38 -9.57 -7.24 4.45
N PRO A 39 -8.27 -7.17 4.11
CA PRO A 39 -7.83 -7.42 2.75
C PRO A 39 -8.23 -8.81 2.28
N ARG A 40 -8.64 -8.95 1.01
CA ARG A 40 -9.14 -10.23 0.45
C ARG A 40 -8.20 -11.42 0.69
N LYS A 41 -6.88 -11.19 0.64
CA LYS A 41 -5.86 -12.22 0.86
C LYS A 41 -5.89 -12.80 2.27
N LEU A 42 -6.28 -12.01 3.27
CA LEU A 42 -6.30 -12.41 4.67
C LEU A 42 -7.67 -12.93 5.13
N LEU A 43 -8.69 -12.84 4.28
CA LEU A 43 -10.06 -13.22 4.63
C LEU A 43 -10.15 -14.65 5.16
N ARG A 44 -9.46 -15.61 4.53
CA ARG A 44 -9.48 -17.01 4.94
C ARG A 44 -8.81 -17.22 6.30
N ALA A 45 -7.64 -16.64 6.52
CA ALA A 45 -6.92 -16.73 7.79
C ALA A 45 -7.71 -16.07 8.94
N TYR A 46 -8.45 -15.00 8.64
CA TYR A 46 -9.34 -14.36 9.59
C TYR A 46 -10.53 -15.26 9.96
N LYS A 47 -11.17 -15.91 8.98
CA LYS A 47 -12.23 -16.90 9.21
C LYS A 47 -11.77 -18.09 10.06
N GLU A 48 -10.57 -18.57 9.80
CA GLU A 48 -9.95 -19.69 10.51
C GLU A 48 -9.41 -19.29 11.90
N GLY A 49 -9.53 -18.02 12.31
CA GLY A 49 -9.14 -17.53 13.64
C GLY A 49 -7.62 -17.44 13.87
N LEU A 50 -6.82 -17.53 12.80
CA LEU A 50 -5.36 -17.49 12.83
C LEU A 50 -4.82 -16.06 12.99
N ILE A 51 -5.66 -15.06 12.73
CA ILE A 51 -5.35 -13.63 12.83
C ILE A 51 -6.47 -12.99 13.66
N LYS A 52 -6.12 -12.35 14.78
CA LYS A 52 -7.03 -11.61 15.67
C LYS A 52 -6.64 -10.15 15.71
#